data_AF-A0A931ILV9-F1
#
_entry.id   AF-A0A931ILV9-F1
#
_cell.length_a   1.000
_cell.length_b   1.000
_cell.length_c   1.000
_cell.angle_alpha   90.00
_cell.angle_beta   90.00
_cell.angle_gamma   90.00
#
_symmetry.space_group_name_H-M   'P 1'
#
loop_
_entity.id
_entity.type
_entity.pdbx_description
1 polymer ?
#
loop_
_entity_poly.entity_id
_entity_poly.type
_entity_poly.pdbx_seq_one_letter_code
_entity_poly.pdbx_strand_id
1 'polypeptide(L)'
;MLQIRFWSPAPFPYFIMAHESLGFERVQGATHYGYDGVTPTATFVFNWKGDQFIHHIHQILNQSDLGRKLLSTKEAEEPVRIPALSAVDPILARLDLTPREKDVAKLLEKGLTNAEIASALYVSEITVKKHMTSMLGKLSVTNRTQLLKKLLEPSV
;
A
#
# COMPACT_ATOMS: atom_id res chain seq x y z
N MET A 1 7.62 21.47 -3.83
CA MET A 1 8.25 20.20 -3.39
C MET A 1 8.16 19.22 -4.55
N LEU A 2 9.28 18.73 -5.09
CA LEU A 2 9.26 17.76 -6.20
C LEU A 2 8.63 16.45 -5.70
N GLN A 3 7.50 16.08 -6.29
CA GLN A 3 6.77 14.87 -5.94
C GLN A 3 7.03 13.80 -7.01
N ILE A 4 8.30 13.42 -7.17
CA ILE A 4 8.74 12.39 -8.10
C ILE A 4 8.99 11.11 -7.30
N ARG A 5 8.53 9.96 -7.79
CA ARG A 5 8.86 8.66 -7.19
C ARG A 5 9.75 7.84 -8.14
N PHE A 6 10.74 7.20 -7.53
CA PHE A 6 11.62 6.25 -8.20
C PHE A 6 11.21 4.83 -7.85
N TRP A 7 11.33 3.91 -8.80
CA TRP A 7 11.04 2.51 -8.63
C TRP A 7 12.11 1.65 -9.31
N SER A 8 12.63 0.65 -8.60
CA SER A 8 13.57 -0.33 -9.17
C SER A 8 12.94 -1.73 -9.06
N PRO A 9 12.10 -2.15 -10.03
CA PRO A 9 11.38 -3.41 -9.96
C PRO A 9 12.35 -4.58 -10.13
N ALA A 10 11.99 -5.80 -9.69
CA ALA A 10 12.86 -6.95 -9.90
C ALA A 10 13.28 -7.08 -11.38
N PRO A 11 14.51 -7.54 -11.68
CA PRO A 11 15.11 -7.56 -13.02
C PRO A 11 14.52 -8.65 -13.92
N PHE A 12 13.22 -8.90 -13.82
CA PHE A 12 12.49 -9.80 -14.71
C PHE A 12 11.87 -8.99 -15.87
N PRO A 13 11.94 -9.49 -17.12
CA PRO A 13 11.44 -8.77 -18.29
C PRO A 13 10.00 -8.30 -18.16
N TYR A 14 9.14 -9.11 -17.56
CA TYR A 14 7.73 -8.77 -17.34
C TYR A 14 7.55 -7.47 -16.56
N PHE A 15 8.30 -7.26 -15.47
CA PHE A 15 8.15 -6.05 -14.65
C PHE A 15 8.68 -4.82 -15.39
N ILE A 16 9.79 -4.97 -16.11
CA ILE A 16 10.35 -3.89 -16.93
C ILE A 16 9.33 -3.44 -17.98
N MET A 17 8.78 -4.39 -18.74
CA MET A 17 7.75 -4.13 -19.76
C MET A 17 6.50 -3.49 -19.16
N ALA A 18 6.08 -3.93 -17.98
CA ALA A 18 4.93 -3.34 -17.30
C ALA A 18 5.17 -1.87 -16.93
N HIS A 19 6.35 -1.51 -16.42
CA HIS A 19 6.66 -0.11 -16.08
C HIS A 19 6.72 0.77 -17.33
N GLU A 20 7.35 0.30 -18.40
CA GLU A 20 7.39 1.00 -19.69
C GLU A 20 5.99 1.19 -20.28
N SER A 21 5.14 0.16 -20.20
CA SER A 21 3.75 0.22 -20.70
C SER A 21 2.85 1.13 -19.86
N LEU A 22 3.21 1.37 -18.59
CA LEU A 22 2.51 2.26 -17.66
C LEU A 22 3.09 3.69 -17.67
N GLY A 23 3.93 4.01 -18.65
CA GLY A 23 4.44 5.37 -18.85
C GLY A 23 5.51 5.80 -17.85
N PHE A 24 6.14 4.83 -17.18
CA PHE A 24 7.33 5.13 -16.39
C PHE A 24 8.53 5.33 -17.31
N GLU A 25 9.32 6.36 -17.03
CA GLU A 25 10.52 6.66 -17.79
C GLU A 25 11.74 6.03 -17.12
N ARG A 26 12.66 5.46 -17.90
CA ARG A 26 13.93 4.97 -17.35
C ARG A 26 14.83 6.13 -16.98
N VAL A 27 15.39 6.08 -15.78
CA VAL A 27 16.42 7.03 -15.36
C VAL A 27 17.77 6.58 -15.92
N GLN A 28 18.23 7.25 -16.96
CA GLN A 28 19.54 7.00 -17.56
C GLN A 28 20.65 7.21 -16.53
N GLY A 29 21.60 6.28 -16.46
CA GLY A 29 22.75 6.36 -15.55
C GLY A 29 22.47 6.06 -14.08
N ALA A 30 21.24 5.66 -13.71
CA ALA A 30 20.94 5.21 -12.36
C ALA A 30 21.38 3.75 -12.16
N THR A 31 22.26 3.51 -11.19
CA THR A 31 22.75 2.17 -10.83
C THR A 31 22.03 1.69 -9.57
N HIS A 32 21.05 0.79 -9.74
CA HIS A 32 20.47 0.03 -8.64
C HIS A 32 20.77 -1.45 -8.81
N TYR A 33 20.99 -2.13 -7.70
CA TYR A 33 21.16 -3.57 -7.64
C TYR A 33 19.94 -4.21 -7.00
N GLY A 34 19.59 -5.41 -7.44
CA GLY A 34 18.54 -6.22 -6.84
C GLY A 34 18.89 -6.61 -5.40
N TYR A 35 17.98 -7.34 -4.74
CA TYR A 35 18.20 -7.81 -3.36
C TYR A 35 19.41 -8.76 -3.21
N ASP A 36 19.90 -9.31 -4.31
CA ASP A 36 21.14 -10.10 -4.37
C ASP A 36 22.42 -9.26 -4.33
N GLY A 37 22.31 -7.93 -4.48
CA GLY A 37 23.44 -7.00 -4.51
C GLY A 37 24.29 -7.08 -5.79
N VAL A 38 23.92 -7.91 -6.76
CA VAL A 38 24.74 -8.21 -7.95
C VAL A 38 23.98 -7.89 -9.24
N THR A 39 22.69 -8.20 -9.30
CA THR A 39 21.94 -8.06 -10.55
C THR A 39 21.56 -6.59 -10.78
N PRO A 40 22.06 -5.94 -11.84
CA PRO A 40 21.70 -4.57 -12.15
C PRO A 40 20.21 -4.49 -12.49
N THR A 41 19.54 -3.52 -11.89
CA THR A 41 18.11 -3.35 -11.96
C THR A 41 17.78 -1.96 -12.49
N ALA A 42 16.94 -1.90 -13.53
CA ALA A 42 16.55 -0.63 -14.12
C ALA A 42 15.80 0.23 -13.10
N THR A 43 16.14 1.51 -13.05
CA THR A 43 15.43 2.50 -12.21
C THR A 43 14.48 3.28 -13.09
N PHE A 44 13.25 3.39 -12.64
CA PHE A 44 12.18 4.08 -13.31
C PHE A 44 11.73 5.29 -12.50
N VAL A 45 11.24 6.31 -13.19
CA VAL A 45 10.66 7.51 -12.62
C VAL A 45 9.24 7.69 -13.12
N PHE A 46 8.36 8.14 -12.23
CA PHE A 46 6.99 8.47 -12.59
C PHE A 46 6.56 9.78 -11.96
N ASN A 47 6.03 10.68 -12.78
CA ASN A 47 5.44 11.92 -12.35
C ASN A 47 3.95 11.72 -12.08
N TRP A 48 3.54 11.78 -10.81
CA TRP A 48 2.15 11.51 -10.41
C TRP A 48 1.29 12.77 -10.24
N LYS A 49 1.80 13.96 -10.57
CA LYS A 49 1.07 15.21 -10.35
C LYS A 49 0.35 15.70 -11.63
N GLY A 50 -0.94 16.02 -11.47
CA GLY A 50 -1.72 16.82 -12.42
C GLY A 50 -2.24 16.06 -13.63
N ASP A 51 -2.62 16.82 -14.66
CA ASP A 51 -3.32 16.31 -15.86
C ASP A 51 -2.53 15.26 -16.64
N GLN A 52 -1.20 15.20 -16.48
CA GLN A 52 -0.35 14.22 -17.17
C GLN A 52 -0.63 12.78 -16.70
N PHE A 53 -0.83 12.57 -15.39
CA PHE A 53 -1.21 11.27 -14.85
C PHE A 53 -2.58 10.84 -15.35
N ILE A 54 -3.55 11.76 -15.27
CA ILE A 54 -4.92 11.55 -15.73
C ILE A 54 -4.95 11.24 -17.23
N HIS A 55 -4.18 11.99 -18.03
CA HIS A 55 -3.99 11.73 -19.45
C HIS A 55 -3.46 10.33 -19.72
N HIS A 56 -2.43 9.90 -18.97
CA HIS A 56 -1.84 8.59 -19.15
C HIS A 56 -2.82 7.45 -18.78
N ILE A 57 -3.56 7.60 -17.68
CA ILE A 57 -4.62 6.66 -17.30
C ILE A 57 -5.72 6.61 -18.37
N HIS A 58 -6.15 7.75 -18.91
CA HIS A 58 -7.11 7.77 -20.02
C HIS A 58 -6.59 7.07 -21.26
N GLN A 59 -5.29 7.22 -21.60
CA GLN A 59 -4.68 6.51 -22.72
C GLN A 59 -4.70 4.99 -22.51
N ILE A 60 -4.28 4.51 -21.33
CA ILE A 60 -4.27 3.07 -21.00
C ILE A 60 -5.70 2.49 -21.04
N LEU A 61 -6.67 3.21 -20.45
CA LEU A 61 -8.07 2.76 -20.43
C LEU A 61 -8.67 2.75 -21.84
N ASN A 62 -8.41 3.76 -22.67
CA ASN A 62 -8.94 3.79 -24.04
C ASN A 62 -8.33 2.74 -24.97
N GLN A 63 -7.12 2.27 -24.67
CA GLN A 63 -6.40 1.27 -25.46
C GLN A 63 -6.76 -0.18 -25.09
N SER A 64 -7.39 -0.41 -23.93
CA SER A 64 -7.75 -1.75 -23.46
C SER A 64 -9.24 -2.04 -23.61
N ASP A 65 -9.61 -3.28 -23.93
CA ASP A 65 -11.02 -3.70 -23.94
C ASP A 65 -11.66 -3.59 -22.55
N LEU A 66 -10.86 -3.78 -21.49
CA LEU A 66 -11.26 -3.53 -20.11
C LEU A 66 -11.62 -2.06 -19.90
N GLY A 67 -10.76 -1.14 -20.32
CA GLY A 67 -11.02 0.29 -20.12
C GLY A 67 -12.17 0.81 -21.00
N ARG A 68 -12.36 0.29 -22.22
CA ARG A 68 -13.58 0.57 -23.01
C ARG A 68 -14.84 0.11 -22.28
N LYS A 69 -14.80 -1.07 -21.65
CA LYS A 69 -15.93 -1.59 -20.86
C LYS A 69 -16.19 -0.77 -19.59
N LEU A 70 -15.13 -0.33 -18.90
CA LEU A 70 -15.21 0.52 -17.70
C LEU A 70 -15.63 1.97 -18.00
N LEU A 71 -15.29 2.50 -19.17
CA LEU A 71 -15.68 3.84 -19.61
C LEU A 71 -17.05 3.86 -20.31
N SER A 72 -17.52 2.71 -20.81
CA SER A 72 -18.83 2.54 -21.45
C SER A 72 -19.97 2.31 -20.46
N THR A 73 -19.69 2.04 -19.18
CA THR A 73 -20.72 2.06 -18.14
C THR A 73 -21.21 3.48 -17.95
N LYS A 74 -22.37 3.78 -18.52
CA LYS A 74 -23.18 4.99 -18.31
C LYS A 74 -23.70 5.05 -16.87
N GLU A 75 -22.81 5.12 -15.90
CA GLU A 75 -23.13 5.63 -14.56
C GLU A 75 -22.51 7.01 -14.48
N ALA A 76 -23.34 7.99 -14.86
CA ALA A 76 -23.08 9.39 -14.68
C ALA A 76 -22.88 9.69 -13.18
N GLU A 77 -21.80 10.38 -12.87
CA GLU A 77 -21.74 11.54 -11.95
C GLU A 77 -22.66 11.53 -10.72
N GLU A 78 -22.65 10.48 -9.92
CA GLU A 78 -22.68 10.71 -8.48
C GLU A 78 -21.22 10.93 -8.08
N PRO A 79 -20.83 12.10 -7.51
CA PRO A 79 -19.50 12.24 -6.96
C PRO A 79 -19.33 11.08 -6.01
N VAL A 80 -18.38 10.18 -6.32
CA VAL A 80 -18.01 9.10 -5.42
C VAL A 80 -17.71 9.79 -4.11
N ARG A 81 -18.64 9.71 -3.16
CA ARG A 81 -18.40 10.05 -1.78
C ARG A 81 -17.37 9.02 -1.37
N ILE A 82 -16.09 9.35 -1.54
CA ILE A 82 -15.03 8.76 -0.74
C ILE A 82 -15.56 8.97 0.67
N PRO A 83 -15.99 7.93 1.38
CA PRO A 83 -16.43 8.11 2.76
C PRO A 83 -15.25 8.79 3.41
N ALA A 84 -15.42 10.04 3.86
CA ALA A 84 -14.38 10.75 4.57
C ALA A 84 -13.87 9.75 5.60
N LEU A 85 -12.61 9.31 5.43
CA LEU A 85 -11.97 8.21 6.15
C LEU A 85 -12.62 8.08 7.51
N SER A 86 -13.56 7.13 7.63
CA SER A 86 -14.45 7.02 8.78
C SER A 86 -13.60 7.23 10.02
N ALA A 87 -13.90 8.31 10.74
CA ALA A 87 -13.06 8.93 11.77
C ALA A 87 -12.01 7.95 12.28
N VAL A 88 -10.74 8.18 11.91
CA VAL A 88 -9.60 7.43 12.44
C VAL A 88 -9.84 7.34 13.94
N ASP A 89 -10.03 6.12 14.46
CA ASP A 89 -10.31 5.92 15.88
C ASP A 89 -9.29 6.76 16.65
N PRO A 90 -9.71 7.77 17.43
CA PRO A 90 -8.80 8.78 17.96
C PRO A 90 -7.70 8.16 18.83
N ILE A 91 -7.93 6.94 19.32
CA ILE A 91 -6.96 6.11 20.03
C ILE A 91 -5.89 5.55 19.07
N LEU A 92 -6.27 4.94 17.94
CA LEU A 92 -5.33 4.45 16.92
C LEU A 92 -4.63 5.59 16.14
N ALA A 93 -5.21 6.79 16.12
CA ALA A 93 -4.57 7.98 15.56
C ALA A 93 -3.36 8.43 16.41
N ARG A 94 -3.39 8.20 17.72
CA ARG A 94 -2.32 8.58 18.67
C ARG A 94 -1.15 7.59 18.69
N LEU A 95 -1.39 6.35 18.26
CA LEU A 95 -0.36 5.33 18.15
C LEU A 95 0.36 5.49 16.81
N ASP A 96 1.70 5.47 16.82
CA ASP A 96 2.56 5.57 15.61
C ASP A 96 2.55 4.27 14.78
N LEU A 97 1.34 3.87 14.39
CA LEU A 97 1.06 2.67 13.61
C LEU A 97 0.79 3.04 12.15
N THR A 98 1.30 2.22 11.25
CA THR A 98 0.96 2.28 9.82
C THR A 98 -0.51 1.91 9.61
N PRO A 99 -1.11 2.28 8.46
CA PRO A 99 -2.50 1.90 8.15
C PRO A 99 -2.75 0.40 8.31
N ARG A 100 -1.80 -0.44 7.84
CA ARG A 100 -1.95 -1.89 7.93
C ARG A 100 -1.83 -2.44 9.34
N GLU A 101 -0.97 -1.84 10.16
CA GLU A 101 -0.89 -2.18 11.58
C GLU A 101 -2.17 -1.82 12.33
N LYS A 102 -2.83 -0.71 11.96
CA LYS A 102 -4.13 -0.34 12.52
C LYS A 102 -5.21 -1.36 12.17
N ASP A 103 -5.25 -1.86 10.93
CA ASP A 103 -6.17 -2.93 10.53
C ASP A 103 -5.96 -4.20 11.39
N VAL A 104 -4.71 -4.58 11.59
CA VAL A 104 -4.35 -5.73 12.44
C VAL A 104 -4.74 -5.49 13.90
N ALA A 105 -4.48 -4.28 14.43
CA ALA A 105 -4.82 -3.90 15.80
C ALA A 105 -6.35 -3.95 16.06
N LYS A 106 -7.17 -3.48 15.12
CA LYS A 106 -8.64 -3.54 15.22
C LYS A 106 -9.18 -4.96 15.32
N LEU A 107 -8.59 -5.90 14.58
CA LEU A 107 -8.99 -7.30 14.63
C LEU A 107 -8.42 -8.00 15.87
N LEU A 108 -7.23 -7.58 16.31
CA LEU A 108 -6.62 -8.03 17.54
C LEU A 108 -7.48 -7.66 18.76
N GLU A 109 -7.97 -6.43 18.86
CA GLU A 109 -8.88 -5.95 19.94
C GLU A 109 -10.16 -6.80 20.06
N LYS A 110 -10.64 -7.36 18.94
CA LYS A 110 -11.78 -8.28 18.90
C LYS A 110 -11.43 -9.71 19.36
N GLY A 111 -10.19 -9.98 19.73
CA GLY A 111 -9.71 -11.26 20.24
C GLY A 111 -9.30 -12.27 19.17
N LEU A 112 -9.29 -11.91 17.89
CA LEU A 112 -9.02 -12.85 16.79
C LEU A 112 -7.58 -13.36 16.80
N THR A 113 -7.40 -14.65 16.55
CA THR A 113 -6.10 -15.30 16.35
C THR A 113 -5.40 -14.80 15.09
N ASN A 114 -4.09 -15.02 14.97
CA ASN A 114 -3.33 -14.59 13.77
C ASN A 114 -3.86 -15.23 12.48
N ALA A 115 -4.37 -16.47 12.55
CA ALA A 115 -4.97 -17.16 11.42
C ALA A 115 -6.30 -16.52 10.98
N GLU A 116 -7.15 -16.15 11.95
CA GLU A 116 -8.42 -15.46 11.67
C GLU A 116 -8.18 -14.05 11.13
N ILE A 117 -7.20 -13.32 11.69
CA ILE A 117 -6.77 -12.01 11.18
C ILE A 117 -6.25 -12.15 9.75
N ALA A 118 -5.43 -13.16 9.47
CA ALA A 118 -4.89 -13.42 8.15
C ALA A 118 -6.01 -13.68 7.13
N SER A 119 -7.00 -14.49 7.50
CA SER A 119 -8.19 -14.75 6.68
C SER A 119 -9.01 -13.47 6.44
N ALA A 120 -9.29 -12.70 7.49
CA ALA A 120 -10.08 -11.46 7.39
C ALA A 120 -9.40 -10.37 6.55
N LEU A 121 -8.07 -10.34 6.53
CA LEU A 121 -7.27 -9.34 5.81
C LEU A 121 -6.75 -9.84 4.46
N TYR A 122 -7.07 -11.06 4.04
CA TYR A 122 -6.59 -11.72 2.82
C TYR A 122 -5.05 -11.72 2.69
N VAL A 123 -4.35 -12.07 3.77
CA VAL A 123 -2.88 -12.16 3.82
C VAL A 123 -2.44 -13.48 4.47
N SER A 124 -1.14 -13.77 4.43
CA SER A 124 -0.59 -14.94 5.12
C SER A 124 -0.48 -14.71 6.65
N GLU A 125 -0.55 -15.77 7.44
CA GLU A 125 -0.33 -15.69 8.89
C GLU A 125 1.07 -15.15 9.24
N ILE A 126 2.09 -15.46 8.42
CA ILE A 126 3.45 -14.94 8.56
C ILE A 126 3.47 -13.42 8.40
N THR A 127 2.68 -12.88 7.47
CA THR A 127 2.53 -11.44 7.28
C THR A 127 1.91 -10.79 8.53
N VAL A 128 0.89 -11.42 9.13
CA VAL A 128 0.29 -10.93 10.38
C VAL A 128 1.30 -10.95 11.53
N LYS A 129 2.10 -12.03 11.67
CA LYS A 129 3.18 -12.11 12.65
C LYS A 129 4.20 -10.98 12.49
N LYS A 130 4.58 -10.66 11.25
CA LYS A 130 5.49 -9.54 10.96
C LYS A 130 4.91 -8.20 11.42
N HIS A 131 3.64 -7.93 11.12
CA HIS A 131 2.96 -6.72 11.62
C HIS A 131 2.90 -6.71 13.16
N MET A 132 2.61 -7.84 13.79
CA MET A 132 2.61 -7.98 15.25
C MET A 132 3.98 -7.62 15.86
N THR A 133 5.07 -8.19 15.34
CA THR A 133 6.43 -7.89 15.81
C THR A 133 6.77 -6.40 15.66
N SER A 134 6.36 -5.78 14.55
CA SER A 134 6.59 -4.35 14.36
C SER A 134 5.81 -3.49 15.36
N MET A 135 4.53 -3.82 15.61
CA MET A 135 3.71 -3.12 16.61
C MET A 135 4.27 -3.28 18.03
N LEU A 136 4.72 -4.48 18.40
CA LEU A 136 5.36 -4.74 19.69
C LEU A 136 6.58 -3.83 19.90
N GLY A 137 7.45 -3.74 18.90
CA GLY A 137 8.62 -2.86 18.92
C GLY A 137 8.25 -1.38 19.04
N LYS A 138 7.31 -0.91 18.20
CA LYS A 138 6.85 0.48 18.19
C LYS A 138 6.21 0.92 19.51
N LEU A 139 5.47 0.03 20.15
CA LEU A 139 4.76 0.31 21.40
C LEU A 139 5.55 -0.11 22.64
N SER A 140 6.79 -0.57 22.46
CA SER A 140 7.72 -0.99 23.53
C SER A 140 7.09 -2.00 24.50
N VAL A 141 6.36 -2.97 23.95
CA VAL A 141 5.74 -4.08 24.68
C VAL A 141 6.29 -5.40 24.17
N THR A 142 6.31 -6.43 25.02
CA THR A 142 6.99 -7.69 24.69
C THR A 142 6.04 -8.83 24.37
N ASN A 143 4.77 -8.71 24.74
CA ASN A 143 3.80 -9.77 24.52
C ASN A 143 2.45 -9.25 24.01
N ARG A 144 1.69 -10.16 23.39
CA ARG A 144 0.37 -9.89 22.79
C ARG A 144 -0.63 -9.33 23.81
N THR A 145 -0.58 -9.79 25.05
CA THR A 145 -1.49 -9.34 26.12
C THR A 145 -1.20 -7.90 26.54
N GLN A 146 0.07 -7.52 26.65
CA GLN A 146 0.50 -6.14 26.89
C GLN A 146 0.13 -5.24 25.73
N LEU A 147 0.28 -5.73 24.49
CA LEU A 147 -0.16 -5.01 23.30
C LEU A 147 -1.67 -4.75 23.34
N LEU A 148 -2.47 -5.78 23.60
CA LEU A 148 -3.92 -5.67 23.79
C LEU A 148 -4.27 -4.66 24.88
N LYS A 149 -3.62 -4.74 26.04
CA LYS A 149 -3.81 -3.79 27.13
C LYS A 149 -3.52 -2.35 26.67
N LYS A 150 -2.40 -2.13 25.96
CA LYS A 150 -2.02 -0.81 25.44
C LYS A 150 -3.01 -0.25 24.42
N LEU A 151 -3.61 -1.11 23.60
CA LEU A 151 -4.64 -0.75 22.62
C LEU A 151 -5.98 -0.39 23.31
N LEU A 152 -6.32 -1.10 24.40
CA LEU A 152 -7.57 -0.93 25.14
C LEU A 152 -7.52 0.19 26.20
N GLU A 153 -6.34 0.60 26.65
CA GLU A 153 -6.20 1.70 27.61
C GLU A 153 -6.35 3.06 26.88
N PRO A 154 -7.43 3.83 27.15
CA PRO A 154 -7.47 5.22 26.72
C PRO A 154 -6.37 5.97 27.46
N SER A 155 -5.38 6.47 26.70
CA SER A 155 -4.37 7.38 27.24
C SER A 155 -5.08 8.63 27.76
N VAL A 156 -5.06 8.79 29.09
CA VAL A 156 -5.43 10.00 29.84
C VAL A 156 -4.58 11.17 29.40
#